data_AF-A0AB74D4I9-F1
#
_entry.id   AF-A0AB74D4I9-F1
#
_cell.length_a   1.000
_cell.length_b   1.000
_cell.length_c   1.000
_cell.angle_alpha   90.00
_cell.angle_beta   90.00
_cell.angle_gamma   90.00
#
_symmetry.space_group_name_H-M   'P 1'
#
loop_
_entity.id
_entity.type
_entity.pdbx_description
1 polymer ?
#
loop_
_entity_poly.entity_id
_entity_poly.type
_entity_poly.pdbx_seq_one_letter_code
_entity_poly.pdbx_strand_id
1 'polypeptide(L)'
;MIKTLVACAALCAAAAAFAQSHGTVADWTAKPAHTWAAPTRMMLTDATRAGRRVVAVGEHGVILLSDDDGRTWRQSRRVPVSATLSAITFADAQHGWAVGQWGVILATADGGETWEKQRIDTSVDQPLFSVIFTNARDGIAVGLWSLMLQTHDGGKTWTRTTLPKPPGGGKADRNLYHVFADRQGALYIVSEQGTVLKSTDGGANWRYLQTGGKGSLWTGVAMPDGRIVVGGLLGSLFQSSDGGATWAPLNPGTKSSITDVVATGNGLLAVGLDGLVLTQRANGESFELAQRPDRATLTAALVGAGGKPLLFSQDGVLASQ
;
A
#
# COMPACT_ATOMS: atom_id res chain seq x y z
N MET A 1 -33.42 -47.78 20.83
CA MET A 1 -32.65 -46.59 20.43
C MET A 1 -31.21 -47.02 20.17
N ILE A 2 -30.60 -46.49 19.11
CA ILE A 2 -29.29 -46.83 18.51
C ILE A 2 -29.39 -47.82 17.32
N LYS A 3 -28.73 -47.42 16.22
CA LYS A 3 -28.48 -48.05 14.90
C LYS A 3 -29.51 -47.75 13.82
N THR A 4 -29.20 -46.80 12.91
CA THR A 4 -28.52 -47.10 11.63
C THR A 4 -28.20 -45.79 10.91
N LEU A 5 -26.93 -45.40 10.92
CA LEU A 5 -26.38 -44.21 10.26
C LEU A 5 -25.14 -44.69 9.48
N VAL A 6 -25.37 -45.48 8.43
CA VAL A 6 -24.33 -45.97 7.52
C VAL A 6 -24.90 -45.95 6.10
N ALA A 7 -25.02 -44.75 5.53
CA ALA A 7 -25.30 -44.57 4.11
C ALA A 7 -24.70 -43.28 3.51
N CYS A 8 -23.87 -42.53 4.26
CA CYS A 8 -23.20 -41.32 3.74
C CYS A 8 -21.68 -41.46 3.54
N ALA A 9 -21.08 -42.63 3.83
CA ALA A 9 -19.64 -42.83 3.66
C ALA A 9 -19.23 -43.29 2.24
N ALA A 10 -20.17 -43.75 1.41
CA ALA A 10 -19.85 -44.35 0.12
C ALA A 10 -19.83 -43.36 -1.07
N LEU A 11 -20.34 -42.13 -0.91
CA LEU A 11 -20.27 -41.11 -1.98
C LEU A 11 -19.06 -40.17 -1.90
N CYS A 12 -18.28 -40.18 -0.81
CA CYS A 12 -17.07 -39.37 -0.71
C CYS A 12 -15.81 -40.02 -1.31
N ALA A 13 -15.86 -41.30 -1.71
CA ALA A 13 -14.68 -42.01 -2.22
C ALA A 13 -14.43 -41.81 -3.73
N ALA A 14 -15.37 -41.25 -4.49
CA ALA A 14 -15.22 -41.06 -5.94
C ALA A 14 -14.80 -39.64 -6.37
N ALA A 15 -14.77 -38.67 -5.44
CA ALA A 15 -14.31 -37.30 -5.74
C ALA A 15 -12.79 -37.11 -5.54
N ALA A 16 -12.09 -38.11 -4.99
CA ALA A 16 -10.65 -38.05 -4.74
C ALA A 16 -9.78 -38.32 -6.00
N ALA A 17 -10.39 -38.64 -7.15
CA ALA A 17 -9.67 -39.04 -8.37
C ALA A 17 -9.41 -37.89 -9.37
N PHE A 18 -9.78 -36.63 -9.06
CA PHE A 18 -9.49 -35.47 -9.92
C PHE A 18 -8.87 -34.28 -9.17
N ALA A 19 -8.23 -34.50 -8.03
CA ALA A 19 -7.29 -33.52 -7.52
C ALA A 19 -6.03 -33.58 -8.39
N GLN A 20 -6.04 -32.84 -9.52
CA GLN A 20 -4.79 -32.46 -10.17
C GLN A 20 -3.92 -31.82 -9.10
N SER A 21 -2.65 -32.23 -9.01
CA SER A 21 -1.69 -31.60 -8.10
C SER A 21 -1.55 -30.13 -8.48
N HIS A 22 -2.32 -29.26 -7.84
CA HIS A 22 -2.06 -27.83 -7.87
C HIS A 22 -0.69 -27.65 -7.22
N GLY A 23 0.28 -27.10 -7.96
CA GLY A 23 1.65 -26.92 -7.49
C GLY A 23 1.71 -26.26 -6.11
N THR A 24 2.80 -26.49 -5.38
CA THR A 24 3.00 -25.94 -4.03
C THR A 24 2.95 -24.40 -4.06
N VAL A 25 2.70 -23.75 -2.91
CA VAL A 25 2.78 -22.28 -2.80
C VAL A 25 4.15 -21.78 -3.32
N ALA A 26 5.23 -22.53 -3.04
CA ALA A 26 6.56 -22.25 -3.56
C ALA A 26 6.64 -22.31 -5.11
N ASP A 27 5.92 -23.23 -5.75
CA ASP A 27 5.87 -23.33 -7.21
C ASP A 27 5.12 -22.15 -7.85
N TRP A 28 4.15 -21.55 -7.15
CA TRP A 28 3.46 -20.35 -7.61
C TRP A 28 4.27 -19.08 -7.41
N THR A 29 4.99 -18.97 -6.29
CA THR A 29 5.77 -17.75 -5.98
C THR A 29 7.05 -17.61 -6.81
N ALA A 30 7.51 -18.69 -7.43
CA ALA A 30 8.63 -18.70 -8.35
C ALA A 30 8.26 -18.33 -9.81
N LYS A 31 6.96 -18.22 -10.13
CA LYS A 31 6.53 -17.90 -11.50
C LYS A 31 6.73 -16.41 -11.78
N PRO A 32 7.35 -16.03 -12.91
CA PRO A 32 7.36 -14.65 -13.37
C PRO A 32 5.94 -14.09 -13.55
N ALA A 33 5.82 -12.76 -13.52
CA ALA A 33 4.56 -12.10 -13.79
C ALA A 33 4.03 -12.45 -15.19
N HIS A 34 2.71 -12.57 -15.31
CA HIS A 34 2.05 -12.87 -16.58
C HIS A 34 2.10 -11.66 -17.53
N THR A 35 2.22 -11.93 -18.83
CA THR A 35 2.07 -10.90 -19.87
C THR A 35 0.61 -10.83 -20.30
N TRP A 36 -0.06 -9.74 -19.95
CA TRP A 36 -1.49 -9.55 -20.19
C TRP A 36 -1.73 -8.80 -21.50
N ALA A 37 -2.80 -9.16 -22.21
CA ALA A 37 -3.22 -8.44 -23.42
C ALA A 37 -3.83 -7.05 -23.10
N ALA A 38 -4.47 -6.92 -21.94
CA ALA A 38 -5.09 -5.67 -21.47
C ALA A 38 -4.59 -5.31 -20.05
N PRO A 39 -3.29 -5.02 -19.88
CA PRO A 39 -2.67 -4.89 -18.57
C PRO A 39 -3.19 -3.68 -17.77
N THR A 40 -3.75 -2.68 -18.44
CA THR A 40 -4.39 -1.50 -17.81
C THR A 40 -5.77 -1.78 -17.22
N ARG A 41 -6.30 -3.01 -17.36
CA ARG A 41 -7.57 -3.46 -16.76
C ARG A 41 -7.38 -4.44 -15.60
N MET A 42 -6.14 -4.69 -15.20
CA MET A 42 -5.82 -5.52 -14.04
C MET A 42 -5.92 -4.68 -12.78
N MET A 43 -6.27 -5.28 -11.64
CA MET A 43 -6.31 -4.58 -10.36
C MET A 43 -4.95 -3.95 -10.06
N LEU A 44 -4.95 -2.64 -9.81
CA LEU A 44 -3.80 -1.87 -9.36
C LEU A 44 -4.00 -1.48 -7.90
N THR A 45 -2.97 -1.64 -7.08
CA THR A 45 -3.03 -1.39 -5.64
C THR A 45 -2.35 -0.09 -5.24
N ASP A 46 -1.31 0.30 -5.96
CA ASP A 46 -0.50 1.48 -5.65
C ASP A 46 0.21 2.02 -6.90
N ALA A 47 0.58 3.29 -6.86
CA ALA A 47 1.36 3.93 -7.90
C ALA A 47 2.26 5.03 -7.34
N THR A 48 3.42 5.21 -7.96
CA THR A 48 4.38 6.26 -7.59
C THR A 48 5.11 6.81 -8.82
N ARG A 49 6.00 7.78 -8.60
CA ARG A 49 6.87 8.33 -9.66
C ARG A 49 8.31 7.87 -9.51
N ALA A 50 8.91 7.43 -10.62
CA ALA A 50 10.34 7.27 -10.80
C ALA A 50 10.86 8.44 -11.67
N GLY A 51 11.22 9.55 -11.02
CA GLY A 51 11.47 10.81 -11.74
C GLY A 51 10.20 11.29 -12.47
N ARG A 52 10.22 11.31 -13.82
CA ARG A 52 9.04 11.68 -14.62
C ARG A 52 8.09 10.51 -14.90
N ARG A 53 8.60 9.27 -14.86
CA ARG A 53 7.85 8.07 -15.17
C ARG A 53 6.85 7.77 -14.06
N VAL A 54 5.65 7.35 -14.43
CA VAL A 54 4.67 6.78 -13.50
C VAL A 54 4.85 5.27 -13.49
N VAL A 55 4.88 4.69 -12.29
CA VAL A 55 4.98 3.24 -12.08
C VAL A 55 3.81 2.82 -11.20
N ALA A 56 3.00 1.88 -11.66
CA ALA A 56 1.88 1.32 -10.90
C ALA A 56 2.05 -0.18 -10.71
N VAL A 57 1.66 -0.70 -9.55
CA VAL A 57 1.76 -2.13 -9.21
C VAL A 57 0.39 -2.71 -8.88
N GLY A 58 0.26 -4.03 -8.98
CA GLY A 58 -0.99 -4.68 -8.69
C GLY A 58 -0.95 -6.20 -8.63
N GLU A 59 -2.09 -6.80 -8.95
CA GLU A 59 -2.27 -8.25 -8.88
C GLU A 59 -1.37 -9.02 -9.85
N HIS A 60 -1.10 -10.28 -9.53
CA HIS A 60 -0.35 -11.18 -10.41
C HIS A 60 1.05 -10.68 -10.84
N GLY A 61 1.69 -9.86 -10.02
CA GLY A 61 3.00 -9.25 -10.29
C GLY A 61 2.97 -8.19 -11.39
N VAL A 62 1.79 -7.65 -11.74
CA VAL A 62 1.66 -6.59 -12.72
C VAL A 62 2.39 -5.35 -12.23
N ILE A 63 3.30 -4.84 -13.07
CA ILE A 63 3.94 -3.54 -12.91
C ILE A 63 3.79 -2.81 -14.25
N LEU A 64 3.11 -1.67 -14.23
CA LEU A 64 2.89 -0.82 -15.40
C LEU A 64 3.78 0.40 -15.35
N LEU A 65 4.27 0.80 -16.52
CA LEU A 65 5.11 1.97 -16.74
C LEU A 65 4.43 2.91 -17.72
N SER A 66 4.41 4.20 -17.39
CA SER A 66 4.01 5.27 -18.28
C SER A 66 5.05 6.39 -18.29
N ASP A 67 5.55 6.69 -19.47
CA ASP A 67 6.56 7.73 -19.72
C ASP A 67 5.94 9.06 -20.18
N ASP A 68 4.61 9.10 -20.31
CA ASP A 68 3.83 10.21 -20.86
C ASP A 68 2.66 10.62 -19.94
N ASP A 69 2.86 10.48 -18.63
CA ASP A 69 1.94 10.93 -17.59
C ASP A 69 0.56 10.27 -17.67
N GLY A 70 0.55 8.95 -17.85
CA GLY A 70 -0.63 8.10 -17.82
C GLY A 70 -1.41 8.00 -19.14
N ARG A 71 -0.92 8.60 -20.24
CA ARG A 71 -1.60 8.53 -21.54
C ARG A 71 -1.42 7.16 -22.20
N THR A 72 -0.21 6.60 -22.13
CA THR A 72 0.09 5.25 -22.60
C THR A 72 0.81 4.45 -21.53
N TRP A 73 0.60 3.13 -21.59
CA TRP A 73 1.08 2.19 -20.59
C TRP A 73 1.66 0.95 -21.24
N ARG A 74 2.66 0.38 -20.58
CA ARG A 74 3.21 -0.94 -20.90
C ARG A 74 3.60 -1.67 -19.63
N GLN A 75 3.65 -2.98 -19.69
CA GLN A 75 4.22 -3.76 -18.58
C GLN A 75 5.73 -3.57 -18.50
N SER A 76 6.27 -3.69 -17.28
CA SER A 76 7.69 -3.92 -17.03
C SER A 76 8.17 -5.15 -17.82
N ARG A 77 9.42 -5.12 -18.29
CA ARG A 77 9.96 -6.17 -19.19
C ARG A 77 10.13 -7.50 -18.45
N ARG A 78 10.48 -7.44 -17.16
CA ARG A 78 10.72 -8.63 -16.34
C ARG A 78 10.39 -8.38 -14.88
N VAL A 79 9.44 -9.16 -14.37
CA VAL A 79 9.11 -9.24 -12.94
C VAL A 79 9.19 -10.72 -12.53
N PRO A 80 10.03 -11.09 -11.55
CA PRO A 80 10.39 -12.48 -11.29
C PRO A 80 9.38 -13.23 -10.40
N VAL A 81 8.22 -12.62 -10.11
CA VAL A 81 7.17 -13.17 -9.24
C VAL A 81 5.79 -12.81 -9.78
N SER A 82 4.80 -13.65 -9.53
CA SER A 82 3.38 -13.39 -9.79
C SER A 82 2.58 -13.11 -8.52
N ALA A 83 3.25 -12.77 -7.42
CA ALA A 83 2.60 -12.34 -6.18
C ALA A 83 1.87 -11.02 -6.40
N THR A 84 0.72 -10.82 -5.75
CA THR A 84 0.10 -9.49 -5.69
C THR A 84 1.02 -8.55 -4.96
N LEU A 85 1.37 -7.44 -5.62
CA LEU A 85 2.13 -6.35 -5.04
C LEU A 85 1.15 -5.41 -4.37
N SER A 86 1.48 -4.94 -3.17
CA SER A 86 0.64 -4.05 -2.36
C SER A 86 1.06 -2.60 -2.50
N ALA A 87 2.37 -2.33 -2.54
CA ALA A 87 2.92 -0.97 -2.52
C ALA A 87 4.24 -0.86 -3.30
N ILE A 88 4.55 0.37 -3.71
CA ILE A 88 5.77 0.71 -4.45
C ILE A 88 6.35 2.06 -4.04
N THR A 89 7.68 2.15 -4.01
CA THR A 89 8.41 3.39 -3.75
C THR A 89 9.63 3.51 -4.65
N PHE A 90 10.06 4.74 -4.92
CA PHE A 90 11.31 5.04 -5.62
C PHE A 90 12.10 6.05 -4.82
N ALA A 91 13.39 5.76 -4.59
CA ALA A 91 14.31 6.70 -3.94
C ALA A 91 14.83 7.75 -4.93
N ASP A 92 14.91 7.38 -6.22
CA ASP A 92 15.28 8.24 -7.32
C ASP A 92 14.66 7.76 -8.64
N ALA A 93 15.08 8.30 -9.79
CA ALA A 93 14.52 7.95 -11.09
C ALA A 93 14.84 6.52 -11.56
N GLN A 94 15.77 5.82 -10.91
CA GLN A 94 16.28 4.51 -11.31
C GLN A 94 16.05 3.44 -10.24
N HIS A 95 16.23 3.78 -8.97
CA HIS A 95 16.16 2.83 -7.86
C HIS A 95 14.79 2.84 -7.19
N GLY A 96 14.11 1.69 -7.21
CA GLY A 96 12.79 1.51 -6.64
C GLY A 96 12.57 0.13 -6.02
N TRP A 97 11.57 0.03 -5.16
CA TRP A 97 11.20 -1.18 -4.42
C TRP A 97 9.70 -1.39 -4.44
N ALA A 98 9.28 -2.64 -4.59
CA ALA A 98 7.89 -3.04 -4.51
C ALA A 98 7.74 -4.18 -3.51
N VAL A 99 6.65 -4.18 -2.74
CA VAL A 99 6.39 -5.18 -1.70
C VAL A 99 4.98 -5.75 -1.84
N GLY A 100 4.73 -6.93 -1.26
CA GLY A 100 3.40 -7.51 -1.35
C GLY A 100 3.18 -8.82 -0.59
N GLN A 101 2.34 -9.67 -1.17
CA GLN A 101 1.94 -10.96 -0.60
C GLN A 101 3.15 -11.87 -0.34
N TRP A 102 3.06 -12.71 0.70
CA TRP A 102 4.14 -13.60 1.17
C TRP A 102 5.42 -12.86 1.55
N GLY A 103 5.27 -11.60 1.97
CA GLY A 103 6.36 -10.71 2.34
C GLY A 103 7.40 -10.52 1.24
N VAL A 104 6.98 -10.59 -0.04
CA VAL A 104 7.87 -10.38 -1.17
C VAL A 104 8.41 -8.97 -1.15
N ILE A 105 9.70 -8.83 -1.49
CA ILE A 105 10.37 -7.56 -1.72
C ILE A 105 11.11 -7.66 -3.04
N LEU A 106 10.79 -6.77 -3.96
CA LEU A 106 11.44 -6.61 -5.26
C LEU A 106 12.20 -5.29 -5.27
N ALA A 107 13.30 -5.24 -6.03
CA ALA A 107 14.05 -4.02 -6.30
C ALA A 107 14.30 -3.87 -7.81
N THR A 108 14.39 -2.61 -8.25
CA THR A 108 14.81 -2.22 -9.59
C THR A 108 15.93 -1.19 -9.48
N ALA A 109 16.81 -1.16 -10.49
CA ALA A 109 17.86 -0.16 -10.63
C ALA A 109 17.83 0.51 -12.02
N ASP A 110 16.75 0.32 -12.78
CA ASP A 110 16.59 0.80 -14.16
C ASP A 110 15.24 1.51 -14.39
N GLY A 111 14.66 2.08 -13.32
CA GLY A 111 13.41 2.82 -13.40
C GLY A 111 12.18 1.93 -13.60
N GLY A 112 12.25 0.68 -13.12
CA GLY A 112 11.16 -0.29 -13.15
C GLY A 112 11.08 -1.14 -14.42
N GLU A 113 12.05 -1.06 -15.33
CA GLU A 113 12.09 -1.89 -16.54
C GLU A 113 12.31 -3.37 -16.22
N THR A 114 13.19 -3.64 -15.25
CA THR A 114 13.45 -4.98 -14.74
C THR A 114 13.52 -4.99 -13.22
N TRP A 115 13.08 -6.09 -12.63
CA TRP A 115 13.01 -6.29 -11.19
C TRP A 115 13.75 -7.54 -10.76
N GLU A 116 14.37 -7.46 -9.59
CA GLU A 116 15.05 -8.55 -8.91
C GLU A 116 14.36 -8.82 -7.58
N LYS A 117 14.22 -10.11 -7.23
CA LYS A 117 13.63 -10.52 -5.95
C LYS A 117 14.71 -10.48 -4.87
N GLN A 118 14.52 -9.64 -3.86
CA GLN A 118 15.42 -9.55 -2.70
C GLN A 118 14.98 -10.46 -1.56
N ARG A 119 13.66 -10.59 -1.36
CA ARG A 119 13.09 -11.42 -0.29
C ARG A 119 11.76 -12.03 -0.73
N ILE A 120 11.47 -13.22 -0.22
CA ILE A 120 10.13 -13.80 -0.15
C ILE A 120 10.11 -14.83 0.97
N ASP A 121 9.02 -14.94 1.73
CA ASP A 121 8.87 -15.93 2.78
C ASP A 121 7.50 -16.59 2.67
N THR A 122 7.49 -17.78 2.10
CA THR A 122 6.26 -18.58 1.90
C THR A 122 5.98 -19.52 3.07
N SER A 123 6.85 -19.54 4.09
CA SER A 123 6.65 -20.40 5.26
C SER A 123 5.62 -19.85 6.24
N VAL A 124 5.36 -18.53 6.15
CA VAL A 124 4.37 -17.82 6.95
C VAL A 124 3.63 -16.83 6.05
N ASP A 125 2.30 -16.81 6.14
CA ASP A 125 1.49 -15.84 5.38
C ASP A 125 1.50 -14.47 6.07
N GLN A 126 2.56 -13.68 5.80
CA GLN A 126 2.72 -12.31 6.31
C GLN A 126 2.98 -11.35 5.15
N PRO A 127 1.93 -10.78 4.54
CA PRO A 127 2.07 -9.77 3.50
C PRO A 127 2.69 -8.48 4.05
N LEU A 128 3.46 -7.82 3.19
CA LEU A 128 3.87 -6.44 3.38
C LEU A 128 2.84 -5.52 2.70
N PHE A 129 2.46 -4.46 3.40
CA PHE A 129 1.45 -3.50 2.96
C PHE A 129 2.06 -2.20 2.45
N SER A 130 3.21 -1.79 2.97
CA SER A 130 3.86 -0.54 2.55
C SER A 130 5.38 -0.61 2.69
N VAL A 131 6.07 0.20 1.89
CA VAL A 131 7.52 0.32 1.86
C VAL A 131 7.91 1.78 1.63
N ILE A 132 8.94 2.24 2.34
CA ILE A 132 9.59 3.53 2.09
C ILE A 132 11.10 3.33 2.00
N PHE A 133 11.74 4.07 1.11
CA PHE A 133 13.17 4.28 1.09
C PHE A 133 13.45 5.79 1.20
N THR A 134 14.22 6.20 2.21
CA THR A 134 14.59 7.61 2.41
C THR A 134 15.80 8.00 1.55
N ASN A 135 16.55 7.01 1.09
CA ASN A 135 17.60 7.08 0.08
C ASN A 135 17.77 5.69 -0.54
N ALA A 136 18.71 5.50 -1.47
CA ALA A 136 18.88 4.22 -2.16
C ALA A 136 19.43 3.05 -1.29
N ARG A 137 19.73 3.30 -0.01
CA ARG A 137 20.30 2.33 0.93
C ARG A 137 19.38 2.02 2.11
N ASP A 138 18.76 3.04 2.68
CA ASP A 138 17.97 2.93 3.90
C ASP A 138 16.48 2.79 3.58
N GLY A 139 15.88 1.67 4.00
CA GLY A 139 14.50 1.34 3.70
C GLY A 139 13.78 0.60 4.83
N ILE A 140 12.47 0.79 4.89
CA ILE A 140 11.57 0.15 5.86
C ILE A 140 10.37 -0.42 5.12
N ALA A 141 10.04 -1.68 5.37
CA ALA A 141 8.83 -2.33 4.90
C ALA A 141 7.98 -2.79 6.08
N VAL A 142 6.66 -2.57 6.01
CA VAL A 142 5.73 -2.85 7.11
C VAL A 142 4.53 -3.66 6.61
N GLY A 143 3.91 -4.45 7.49
CA GLY A 143 2.79 -5.30 7.11
C GLY A 143 1.99 -5.93 8.25
N LEU A 144 1.50 -7.15 8.00
CA LEU A 144 0.62 -7.90 8.88
C LEU A 144 1.28 -8.22 10.24
N TRP A 145 0.50 -8.17 11.34
CA TRP A 145 0.93 -8.53 12.69
C TRP A 145 2.21 -7.86 13.17
N SER A 146 2.31 -6.55 12.94
CA SER A 146 3.47 -5.73 13.33
C SER A 146 4.78 -6.20 12.71
N LEU A 147 4.73 -6.87 11.56
CA LEU A 147 5.92 -7.14 10.77
C LEU A 147 6.52 -5.81 10.32
N MET A 148 7.75 -5.55 10.74
CA MET A 148 8.58 -4.44 10.31
C MET A 148 9.95 -4.98 9.92
N LEU A 149 10.37 -4.71 8.70
CA LEU A 149 11.67 -5.06 8.16
C LEU A 149 12.43 -3.78 7.83
N GLN A 150 13.73 -3.76 8.10
CA GLN A 150 14.61 -2.64 7.83
C GLN A 150 15.84 -3.09 7.05
N THR A 151 16.36 -2.21 6.19
CA THR A 151 17.61 -2.38 5.47
C THR A 151 18.45 -1.10 5.51
N HIS A 152 19.77 -1.26 5.44
CA HIS A 152 20.77 -0.18 5.37
C HIS A 152 21.75 -0.37 4.18
N ASP A 153 21.44 -1.33 3.29
CA ASP A 153 22.30 -1.74 2.17
C ASP A 153 21.53 -1.85 0.84
N GLY A 154 20.39 -1.18 0.72
CA GLY A 154 19.54 -1.16 -0.48
C GLY A 154 18.67 -2.40 -0.60
N GLY A 155 18.46 -3.12 0.50
CA GLY A 155 17.65 -4.34 0.56
C GLY A 155 18.40 -5.62 0.20
N LYS A 156 19.75 -5.59 0.18
CA LYS A 156 20.56 -6.82 0.08
C LYS A 156 20.38 -7.67 1.33
N THR A 157 20.22 -7.02 2.49
CA THR A 157 19.82 -7.64 3.74
C THR A 157 18.63 -6.90 4.36
N TRP A 158 17.70 -7.68 4.90
CA TRP A 158 16.52 -7.17 5.60
C TRP A 158 16.47 -7.79 7.01
N THR A 159 16.47 -6.96 8.04
CA THR A 159 16.39 -7.37 9.44
C THR A 159 15.03 -7.01 10.02
N ARG A 160 14.51 -7.85 10.92
CA ARG A 160 13.24 -7.58 11.59
C ARG A 160 13.46 -6.60 12.75
N THR A 161 12.67 -5.53 12.77
CA THR A 161 12.65 -4.56 13.87
C THR A 161 11.58 -4.96 14.88
N THR A 162 11.95 -4.99 16.17
CA THR A 162 11.00 -5.26 17.25
C THR A 162 10.36 -3.96 17.72
N LEU A 163 9.04 -3.86 17.61
CA LEU A 163 8.30 -2.73 18.13
C LEU A 163 8.09 -2.83 19.66
N PRO A 164 8.06 -1.69 20.37
CA PRO A 164 7.70 -1.69 21.78
C PRO A 164 6.25 -2.14 21.97
N LYS A 165 5.89 -2.50 23.20
CA LYS A 165 4.49 -2.84 23.50
C LYS A 165 3.60 -1.60 23.35
N PRO A 166 2.40 -1.72 22.78
CA PRO A 166 1.46 -0.60 22.74
C PRO A 166 1.00 -0.23 24.16
N PRO A 167 0.69 1.06 24.43
CA PRO A 167 0.16 1.49 25.71
C PRO A 167 -1.06 0.66 26.14
N GLY A 168 -1.03 0.09 27.35
CA GLY A 168 -2.12 -0.73 27.89
C GLY A 168 -2.25 -2.15 27.28
N GLY A 169 -1.33 -2.56 26.39
CA GLY A 169 -1.37 -3.86 25.71
C GLY A 169 -0.23 -4.82 26.07
N GLY A 170 -0.39 -6.09 25.67
CA GLY A 170 0.57 -7.15 26.00
C GLY A 170 1.71 -7.33 24.98
N LYS A 171 1.40 -7.32 23.68
CA LYS A 171 2.34 -7.49 22.56
C LYS A 171 1.98 -6.50 21.44
N ALA A 172 2.96 -6.18 20.59
CA ALA A 172 2.70 -5.49 19.33
C ALA A 172 2.27 -6.51 18.27
N ASP A 173 0.98 -6.51 17.93
CA ASP A 173 0.35 -7.45 17.01
C ASP A 173 -0.60 -6.76 16.00
N ARG A 174 -0.62 -5.43 15.99
CA ARG A 174 -1.43 -4.64 15.07
C ARG A 174 -0.89 -4.68 13.65
N ASN A 175 -1.79 -4.58 12.67
CA ASN A 175 -1.42 -4.41 11.27
C ASN A 175 -0.88 -3.00 11.02
N LEU A 176 0.23 -2.91 10.27
CA LEU A 176 0.88 -1.66 9.90
C LEU A 176 0.59 -1.37 8.42
N TYR A 177 -0.22 -0.35 8.13
CA TYR A 177 -0.80 -0.18 6.79
C TYR A 177 0.05 0.67 5.85
N HIS A 178 0.46 1.86 6.26
CA HIS A 178 1.21 2.78 5.39
C HIS A 178 2.34 3.46 6.16
N VAL A 179 3.55 3.47 5.58
CA VAL A 179 4.74 4.15 6.12
C VAL A 179 5.11 5.34 5.23
N PHE A 180 5.35 6.50 5.84
CA PHE A 180 5.73 7.72 5.13
C PHE A 180 6.68 8.60 5.97
N ALA A 181 7.34 9.55 5.32
CA ALA A 181 8.28 10.47 5.96
C ALA A 181 7.82 11.93 5.83
N ASP A 182 8.16 12.75 6.83
CA ASP A 182 8.12 14.21 6.68
C ASP A 182 9.44 14.76 6.11
N ARG A 183 9.49 16.07 5.88
CA ARG A 183 10.69 16.74 5.33
C ARG A 183 11.84 16.86 6.31
N GLN A 184 11.56 16.67 7.61
CA GLN A 184 12.54 16.68 8.67
C GLN A 184 13.15 15.28 8.88
N GLY A 185 12.68 14.28 8.14
CA GLY A 185 13.14 12.90 8.21
C GLY A 185 12.48 12.08 9.33
N ALA A 186 11.44 12.61 9.98
CA ALA A 186 10.64 11.79 10.88
C ALA A 186 9.77 10.83 10.07
N LEU A 187 9.64 9.61 10.59
CA LEU A 187 8.90 8.54 9.95
C LEU A 187 7.59 8.30 10.71
N TYR A 188 6.55 8.00 9.96
CA TYR A 188 5.20 7.77 10.46
C TYR A 188 4.66 6.47 9.90
N ILE A 189 3.96 5.69 10.74
CA ILE A 189 3.22 4.51 10.31
C ILE A 189 1.80 4.60 10.83
N VAL A 190 0.82 4.48 9.95
CA VAL A 190 -0.59 4.38 10.35
C VAL A 190 -0.98 2.92 10.57
N SER A 191 -1.79 2.68 11.61
CA SER A 191 -2.23 1.34 11.99
C SER A 191 -3.69 1.31 12.43
N GLU A 192 -4.12 0.16 12.93
CA GLU A 192 -5.45 -0.07 13.50
C GLU A 192 -5.74 0.86 14.69
N GLN A 193 -7.04 1.07 14.97
CA GLN A 193 -7.52 1.80 16.16
C GLN A 193 -6.97 3.23 16.28
N GLY A 194 -7.01 4.01 15.21
CA GLY A 194 -6.63 5.43 15.22
C GLY A 194 -5.18 5.70 15.62
N THR A 195 -4.31 4.69 15.51
CA THR A 195 -2.96 4.73 16.02
C THR A 195 -1.98 5.14 14.94
N VAL A 196 -1.02 5.99 15.31
CA VAL A 196 0.12 6.39 14.49
C VAL A 196 1.40 6.05 15.25
N LEU A 197 2.36 5.37 14.63
CA LEU A 197 3.70 5.20 15.18
C LEU A 197 4.60 6.28 14.61
N LYS A 198 5.51 6.83 15.42
CA LYS A 198 6.50 7.82 14.99
C LYS A 198 7.92 7.40 15.37
N SER A 199 8.85 7.57 14.44
CA SER A 199 10.30 7.52 14.67
C SER A 199 10.96 8.83 14.25
N THR A 200 12.03 9.22 14.94
CA THR A 200 12.85 10.41 14.62
C THR A 200 14.33 10.06 14.47
N ASP A 201 14.65 8.77 14.40
CA ASP A 201 16.01 8.22 14.39
C ASP A 201 16.18 7.16 13.29
N GLY A 202 15.54 7.40 12.14
CA GLY A 202 15.64 6.52 10.97
C GLY A 202 15.00 5.15 11.16
N GLY A 203 14.02 5.01 12.06
CA GLY A 203 13.29 3.77 12.30
C GLY A 203 13.88 2.87 13.39
N ALA A 204 14.93 3.32 14.09
CA ALA A 204 15.55 2.56 15.16
C ALA A 204 14.64 2.46 16.40
N ASN A 205 13.97 3.55 16.76
CA ASN A 205 13.00 3.58 17.86
C ASN A 205 11.65 4.17 17.43
N TRP A 206 10.58 3.60 17.96
CA TRP A 206 9.20 3.98 17.63
C TRP A 206 8.39 4.29 18.89
N ARG A 207 7.52 5.29 18.81
CA ARG A 207 6.52 5.59 19.84
C ARG A 207 5.11 5.58 19.27
N TYR A 208 4.16 5.14 20.07
CA TYR A 208 2.75 5.17 19.73
C TYR A 208 2.15 6.55 20.02
N LEU A 209 1.42 7.07 19.05
CA LEU A 209 0.63 8.30 19.09
C LEU A 209 -0.83 7.94 18.82
N GLN A 210 -1.75 8.71 19.40
CA GLN A 210 -3.18 8.48 19.27
C GLN A 210 -3.83 9.70 18.64
N THR A 211 -4.62 9.46 17.59
CA THR A 211 -5.41 10.50 16.94
C THR A 211 -6.70 10.83 17.71
N GLY A 212 -7.10 9.97 18.64
CA GLY A 212 -8.42 9.99 19.28
C GLY A 212 -9.51 9.26 18.48
N GLY A 213 -9.22 8.86 17.23
CA GLY A 213 -10.10 8.02 16.42
C GLY A 213 -10.10 6.56 16.86
N LYS A 214 -11.18 5.82 16.51
CA LYS A 214 -11.33 4.39 16.82
C LYS A 214 -11.19 3.46 15.60
N GLY A 215 -11.30 4.01 14.38
CA GLY A 215 -11.20 3.25 13.14
C GLY A 215 -9.76 3.00 12.73
N SER A 216 -9.54 2.01 11.85
CA SER A 216 -8.22 1.79 11.25
C SER A 216 -7.85 2.94 10.32
N LEU A 217 -6.62 3.42 10.45
CA LEU A 217 -6.01 4.37 9.52
C LEU A 217 -5.27 3.56 8.46
N TRP A 218 -5.45 3.91 7.19
CA TRP A 218 -4.91 3.16 6.05
C TRP A 218 -3.86 3.93 5.25
N THR A 219 -3.94 5.26 5.26
CA THR A 219 -3.05 6.12 4.48
C THR A 219 -2.67 7.37 5.28
N GLY A 220 -1.61 8.04 4.85
CA GLY A 220 -1.18 9.30 5.40
C GLY A 220 -0.12 9.99 4.56
N VAL A 221 -0.04 11.31 4.69
CA VAL A 221 0.86 12.15 3.93
C VAL A 221 1.41 13.29 4.80
N ALA A 222 2.68 13.63 4.58
CA ALA A 222 3.27 14.85 5.09
C ALA A 222 3.07 15.99 4.07
N MET A 223 2.40 17.05 4.52
CA MET A 223 2.07 18.20 3.71
C MET A 223 3.28 19.16 3.58
N PRO A 224 3.35 19.94 2.49
CA PRO A 224 4.38 20.95 2.32
C PRO A 224 4.47 22.03 3.40
N ASP A 225 3.39 22.29 4.12
CA ASP A 225 3.33 23.24 5.23
C ASP A 225 3.75 22.62 6.58
N GLY A 226 4.17 21.34 6.58
CA GLY A 226 4.57 20.61 7.78
C GLY A 226 3.43 19.90 8.51
N ARG A 227 2.18 20.04 8.04
CA ARG A 227 1.08 19.23 8.59
C ARG A 227 1.23 17.76 8.24
N ILE A 228 0.77 16.90 9.12
CA ILE A 228 0.60 15.47 8.87
C ILE A 228 -0.89 15.20 8.75
N VAL A 229 -1.32 14.57 7.66
CA VAL A 229 -2.71 14.17 7.45
C VAL A 229 -2.78 12.64 7.36
N VAL A 230 -3.70 12.02 8.08
CA VAL A 230 -3.92 10.57 8.08
C VAL A 230 -5.39 10.25 7.90
N GLY A 231 -5.71 9.20 7.15
CA GLY A 231 -7.09 8.81 6.87
C GLY A 231 -7.28 7.31 6.72
N GLY A 232 -8.54 6.88 6.68
CA GLY A 232 -8.86 5.46 6.54
C GLY A 232 -10.34 5.14 6.64
N LEU A 233 -10.64 4.13 7.46
CA LEU A 233 -11.95 3.50 7.58
C LEU A 233 -13.06 4.51 7.88
N LEU A 234 -14.20 4.37 7.18
CA LEU A 234 -15.43 5.14 7.38
C LEU A 234 -15.28 6.66 7.26
N GLY A 235 -14.45 7.13 6.31
CA GLY A 235 -14.22 8.55 6.07
C GLY A 235 -13.40 9.24 7.16
N SER A 236 -12.76 8.48 8.05
CA SER A 236 -11.90 9.04 9.10
C SER A 236 -10.74 9.79 8.47
N LEU A 237 -10.53 11.03 8.92
CA LEU A 237 -9.47 11.90 8.47
C LEU A 237 -9.04 12.79 9.65
N PHE A 238 -7.75 12.86 9.92
CA PHE A 238 -7.17 13.64 11.01
C PHE A 238 -5.95 14.40 10.51
N GLN A 239 -5.69 15.55 11.13
CA GLN A 239 -4.50 16.34 10.89
C GLN A 239 -3.75 16.65 12.18
N SER A 240 -2.44 16.85 12.05
CA SER A 240 -1.57 17.38 13.09
C SER A 240 -0.66 18.45 12.51
N SER A 241 -0.43 19.53 13.25
CA SER A 241 0.50 20.62 12.89
C SER A 241 1.74 20.68 13.78
N ASP A 242 1.88 19.74 14.73
CA ASP A 242 2.97 19.69 15.72
C ASP A 242 3.73 18.36 15.65
N GLY A 243 3.76 17.75 14.45
CA GLY A 243 4.46 16.51 14.19
C GLY A 243 3.83 15.28 14.86
N GLY A 244 2.52 15.30 15.13
CA GLY A 244 1.74 14.20 15.67
C GLY A 244 1.56 14.22 17.20
N ALA A 245 1.97 15.29 17.89
CA ALA A 245 1.77 15.42 19.34
C ALA A 245 0.30 15.67 19.68
N THR A 246 -0.40 16.47 18.86
CA THR A 246 -1.85 16.67 18.92
C THR A 246 -2.49 16.42 17.56
N TRP A 247 -3.75 16.00 17.58
CA TRP A 247 -4.52 15.66 16.40
C TRP A 247 -5.91 16.31 16.44
N ALA A 248 -6.36 16.79 15.28
CA ALA A 248 -7.69 17.33 15.08
C ALA A 248 -8.40 16.59 13.94
N PRO A 249 -9.70 16.26 14.07
CA PRO A 249 -10.45 15.64 12.98
C PRO A 249 -10.65 16.63 11.82
N LEU A 250 -10.54 16.12 10.60
CA LEU A 250 -11.01 16.77 9.39
C LEU A 250 -12.36 16.13 9.05
N ASN A 251 -13.41 16.93 8.84
CA ASN A 251 -14.77 16.45 8.57
C ASN A 251 -15.10 16.59 7.07
N PRO A 252 -14.75 15.62 6.21
CA PRO A 252 -14.96 15.71 4.77
C PRO A 252 -16.42 15.49 4.32
N GLY A 253 -17.35 15.24 5.26
CA GLY A 253 -18.76 15.03 4.94
C GLY A 253 -19.09 13.69 4.29
N THR A 254 -18.20 12.69 4.40
CA THR A 254 -18.38 11.34 3.85
C THR A 254 -18.19 10.26 4.90
N LYS A 255 -18.77 9.09 4.63
CA LYS A 255 -18.52 7.84 5.35
C LYS A 255 -17.83 6.79 4.48
N SER A 256 -17.56 7.08 3.21
CA SER A 256 -16.77 6.18 2.38
C SER A 256 -15.33 6.15 2.90
N SER A 257 -14.74 4.96 2.99
CA SER A 257 -13.39 4.79 3.51
C SER A 257 -12.37 5.38 2.53
N ILE A 258 -11.37 6.06 3.09
CA ILE A 258 -10.29 6.70 2.35
C ILE A 258 -9.18 5.67 2.17
N THR A 259 -8.80 5.42 0.92
CA THR A 259 -7.76 4.44 0.56
C THR A 259 -6.41 5.11 0.34
N ASP A 260 -6.40 6.35 -0.16
CA ASP A 260 -5.17 7.10 -0.39
C ASP A 260 -5.37 8.62 -0.19
N VAL A 261 -4.34 9.31 0.29
CA VAL A 261 -4.29 10.76 0.50
C VAL A 261 -2.96 11.28 -0.02
N VAL A 262 -3.01 12.23 -0.94
CA VAL A 262 -1.84 12.84 -1.57
C VAL A 262 -1.85 14.35 -1.43
N ALA A 263 -0.67 14.94 -1.19
CA ALA A 263 -0.51 16.39 -1.13
C ALA A 263 -0.55 16.99 -2.53
N THR A 264 -1.32 18.06 -2.73
CA THR A 264 -1.46 18.81 -3.99
C THR A 264 -0.91 20.24 -3.82
N GLY A 265 0.38 20.34 -3.48
CA GLY A 265 0.96 21.61 -3.02
C GLY A 265 0.43 21.94 -1.62
N ASN A 266 -0.24 23.08 -1.45
CA ASN A 266 -0.85 23.43 -0.16
C ASN A 266 -2.26 22.83 0.04
N GLY A 267 -2.78 22.08 -0.94
CA GLY A 267 -4.02 21.33 -0.85
C GLY A 267 -3.80 19.83 -0.64
N LEU A 268 -4.90 19.07 -0.60
CA LEU A 268 -4.86 17.61 -0.61
C LEU A 268 -5.87 17.04 -1.60
N LEU A 269 -5.56 15.86 -2.12
CA LEU A 269 -6.47 14.99 -2.84
C LEU A 269 -6.57 13.70 -2.03
N ALA A 270 -7.78 13.22 -1.76
CA ALA A 270 -8.00 11.91 -1.18
C ALA A 270 -8.95 11.10 -2.05
N VAL A 271 -8.69 9.81 -2.16
CA VAL A 271 -9.54 8.88 -2.91
C VAL A 271 -9.98 7.74 -2.00
N GLY A 272 -11.03 7.05 -2.40
CA GLY A 272 -11.60 6.01 -1.56
C GLY A 272 -12.49 5.03 -2.28
N LEU A 273 -13.16 4.23 -1.47
CA LEU A 273 -14.16 3.27 -1.92
C LEU A 273 -15.34 3.98 -2.58
N ASP A 274 -16.16 3.23 -3.32
CA ASP A 274 -17.36 3.72 -3.99
C ASP A 274 -17.10 4.92 -4.93
N GLY A 275 -15.91 5.02 -5.52
CA GLY A 275 -15.53 6.12 -6.40
C GLY A 275 -15.35 7.47 -5.72
N LEU A 276 -15.09 7.50 -4.41
CA LEU A 276 -14.87 8.73 -3.64
C LEU A 276 -13.67 9.52 -4.17
N VAL A 277 -13.86 10.80 -4.46
CA VAL A 277 -12.79 11.77 -4.72
C VAL A 277 -13.04 13.01 -3.86
N LEU A 278 -12.09 13.32 -2.98
CA LEU A 278 -12.09 14.46 -2.08
C LEU A 278 -10.96 15.41 -2.47
N THR A 279 -11.26 16.69 -2.67
CA THR A 279 -10.24 17.72 -2.94
C THR A 279 -10.34 18.83 -1.91
N GLN A 280 -9.21 19.21 -1.31
CA GLN A 280 -9.08 20.43 -0.52
C GLN A 280 -8.09 21.35 -1.22
N ARG A 281 -8.50 22.60 -1.48
CA ARG A 281 -7.62 23.62 -2.07
C ARG A 281 -6.81 24.35 -0.99
N ALA A 282 -5.72 24.97 -1.41
CA ALA A 282 -4.76 25.69 -0.54
C ALA A 282 -5.36 26.78 0.38
N ASN A 283 -6.54 27.29 0.04
CA ASN A 283 -7.16 28.46 0.65
C ASN A 283 -8.47 28.16 1.41
N GLY A 284 -8.92 26.91 1.51
CA GLY A 284 -10.28 26.62 1.98
C GLY A 284 -10.35 25.49 3.00
N GLU A 285 -10.91 25.81 4.16
CA GLU A 285 -11.24 24.86 5.25
C GLU A 285 -12.17 23.72 4.81
N SER A 286 -12.85 23.85 3.67
CA SER A 286 -13.85 22.92 3.15
C SER A 286 -13.30 21.93 2.11
N PHE A 287 -13.90 20.74 2.11
CA PHE A 287 -13.65 19.69 1.12
C PHE A 287 -14.66 19.78 -0.02
N GLU A 288 -14.17 19.69 -1.26
CA GLU A 288 -14.98 19.38 -2.43
C GLU A 288 -15.10 17.85 -2.55
N LEU A 289 -16.30 17.33 -2.32
CA LEU A 289 -16.63 15.92 -2.45
C LEU A 289 -17.23 15.63 -3.82
N ALA A 290 -16.63 14.68 -4.53
CA ALA A 290 -17.17 14.08 -5.73
C ALA A 290 -17.25 12.56 -5.59
N GLN A 291 -18.18 11.96 -6.33
CA GLN A 291 -18.28 10.52 -6.49
C GLN A 291 -18.26 10.19 -7.97
N ARG A 292 -17.41 9.25 -8.37
CA ARG A 292 -17.37 8.80 -9.77
C ARG A 292 -18.68 8.10 -10.15
N PRO A 293 -19.20 8.31 -11.39
CA PRO A 293 -20.41 7.64 -11.84
C PRO A 293 -20.31 6.11 -11.87
N ASP A 294 -19.12 5.58 -12.18
CA ASP A 294 -18.84 4.14 -12.21
C ASP A 294 -18.65 3.53 -10.81
N ARG A 295 -18.51 4.36 -9.77
CA ARG A 295 -18.25 3.96 -8.39
C ARG A 295 -17.06 3.01 -8.22
N ALA A 296 -16.09 3.07 -9.14
CA ALA A 296 -14.91 2.22 -9.09
C ALA A 296 -14.18 2.37 -7.75
N THR A 297 -13.74 1.25 -7.15
CA THR A 297 -12.96 1.26 -5.91
C THR A 297 -11.57 1.83 -6.19
N LEU A 298 -11.33 3.08 -5.80
CA LEU A 298 -10.04 3.73 -6.01
C LEU A 298 -9.04 3.21 -4.96
N THR A 299 -7.84 2.89 -5.41
CA THR A 299 -6.79 2.29 -4.58
C THR A 299 -5.62 3.25 -4.36
N ALA A 300 -5.28 4.06 -5.37
CA ALA A 300 -4.23 5.06 -5.29
C ALA A 300 -4.51 6.25 -6.21
N ALA A 301 -3.89 7.38 -5.90
CA ALA A 301 -3.91 8.57 -6.75
C ALA A 301 -2.52 9.18 -6.92
N LEU A 302 -2.28 9.84 -8.05
CA LEU A 302 -1.11 10.67 -8.26
C LEU A 302 -1.50 12.03 -8.83
N VAL A 303 -0.70 13.05 -8.52
CA VAL A 303 -0.83 14.36 -9.15
C VAL A 303 -0.15 14.30 -10.52
N GLY A 304 -0.96 14.34 -11.57
CA GLY A 304 -0.53 14.43 -12.97
C GLY A 304 -0.14 15.86 -13.38
N ALA A 305 0.31 15.99 -14.63
CA ALA A 305 0.65 17.25 -15.26
C ALA A 305 -0.55 18.20 -15.27
N GLY A 306 -0.30 19.46 -14.93
CA GLY A 306 -1.36 20.47 -14.82
C GLY A 306 -2.31 20.26 -13.64
N GLY A 307 -1.95 19.41 -12.67
CA GLY A 307 -2.76 19.17 -11.47
C GLY A 307 -3.92 18.19 -11.66
N LYS A 308 -4.04 17.56 -12.83
CA LYS A 308 -5.05 16.53 -13.07
C LYS A 308 -4.71 15.24 -12.32
N PRO A 309 -5.65 14.62 -11.58
CA PRO A 309 -5.36 13.37 -10.90
C PRO A 309 -5.23 12.20 -11.89
N LEU A 310 -4.23 11.36 -11.67
CA LEU A 310 -4.16 10.00 -12.20
C LEU A 310 -4.78 9.08 -11.15
N LEU A 311 -5.73 8.24 -11.55
CA LEU A 311 -6.51 7.41 -10.64
C LEU A 311 -6.30 5.93 -10.96
N PHE A 312 -6.05 5.14 -9.91
CA PHE A 312 -5.84 3.70 -9.98
C PHE A 312 -6.92 3.00 -9.17
N SER A 313 -7.36 1.83 -9.62
CA SER A 313 -8.47 1.11 -9.00
C SER A 313 -8.31 -0.41 -9.07
N GLN A 314 -9.26 -1.10 -8.44
CA GLN A 314 -9.46 -2.53 -8.60
C GLN A 314 -9.78 -2.96 -10.04
N ASP A 315 -10.17 -2.01 -10.90
CA ASP A 315 -10.47 -2.22 -12.31
C ASP A 315 -9.34 -1.73 -13.24
N GLY A 316 -8.23 -1.25 -12.66
CA GLY A 316 -7.02 -0.82 -13.36
C GLY A 316 -6.83 0.68 -13.45
N VAL A 317 -6.29 1.17 -14.57
CA VAL A 317 -6.03 2.60 -14.79
C VAL A 317 -7.32 3.27 -15.23
N LEU A 318 -7.75 4.31 -14.51
CA LEU A 318 -8.95 5.05 -14.85
C LEU A 318 -8.62 6.34 -15.59
N ALA A 319 -9.40 6.64 -16.63
CA ALA A 319 -9.33 7.92 -17.30
C ALA A 319 -9.73 9.06 -16.34
N SER A 320 -9.01 10.18 -16.44
CA SER A 320 -9.45 11.47 -15.90
C SER A 320 -10.74 11.86 -16.61
N GLN A 321 -11.84 12.03 -15.86
CA GLN A 321 -13.07 12.58 -16.41
C GLN A 321 -12.98 14.10 -16.53
#